data_AF-A0A9X8VDZ6-F1
#
_entry.id   AF-A0A9X8VDZ6-F1
#
_cell.length_a   1.000
_cell.length_b   1.000
_cell.length_c   1.000
_cell.angle_alpha   90.00
_cell.angle_beta   90.00
_cell.angle_gamma   90.00
#
_symmetry.space_group_name_H-M   'P 1'
#
loop_
_entity.id
_entity.type
_entity.pdbx_description
1 polymer ?
#
loop_
_entity_poly.entity_id
_entity_poly.type
_entity_poly.pdbx_seq_one_letter_code
_entity_poly.pdbx_strand_id
1 'polypeptide(L)'
;NRDGIWLEKLEHNPGKFIPQELRQAGEGEAIKVDLNRPMAEILKQLSQYPVSTRLSLSGTIIVGRDIAHAKLKERLDRGEGLPQYVKDHPIYYAGPAKTPEGYASGSLGPT
;
A
#
# COMPACT_ATOMS: atom_id res chain seq x y z
N ASN A 1 -14.06 -38.23 -5.06
CA ASN A 1 -13.91 -39.69 -5.32
C ASN A 1 -15.31 -40.26 -5.52
N ARG A 2 -15.49 -41.59 -5.53
CA ARG A 2 -16.83 -42.20 -5.60
C ARG A 2 -17.74 -41.83 -4.42
N ASP A 3 -17.14 -41.39 -3.32
CA ASP A 3 -17.83 -41.05 -2.06
C ASP A 3 -18.21 -39.56 -1.98
N GLY A 4 -17.94 -38.76 -3.03
CA GLY A 4 -18.37 -37.36 -3.15
C GLY A 4 -17.24 -36.35 -3.35
N ILE A 5 -17.55 -35.10 -3.02
CA ILE A 5 -16.66 -33.94 -3.11
C ILE A 5 -16.08 -33.67 -1.73
N TRP A 6 -14.76 -33.59 -1.68
CA TRP A 6 -14.02 -33.29 -0.46
C TRP A 6 -13.34 -31.93 -0.64
N LEU A 7 -13.38 -31.12 0.42
CA LEU A 7 -12.69 -29.85 0.48
C LEU A 7 -11.78 -29.85 1.70
N GLU A 8 -10.60 -29.24 1.56
CA GLU A 8 -9.70 -29.03 2.69
C GLU A 8 -10.39 -28.18 3.77
N LYS A 9 -10.33 -28.64 5.02
CA LYS A 9 -10.84 -27.88 6.15
C LYS A 9 -9.77 -26.92 6.65
N LEU A 10 -9.98 -25.63 6.39
CA LEU A 10 -9.13 -24.56 6.92
C LEU A 10 -9.55 -24.14 8.34
N GLU A 11 -8.72 -23.33 8.98
CA GLU A 11 -9.00 -22.76 10.31
C GLU A 11 -10.10 -21.68 10.23
N HIS A 12 -11.10 -21.78 11.10
CA HIS A 12 -12.19 -20.80 11.19
C HIS A 12 -12.01 -19.77 12.32
N ASN A 13 -11.08 -20.01 13.24
CA ASN A 13 -10.72 -19.11 14.33
C ASN A 13 -9.21 -18.82 14.35
N PRO A 14 -8.66 -18.12 13.35
CA PRO A 14 -7.23 -17.82 13.29
C PRO A 14 -6.77 -16.88 14.42
N GLY A 15 -7.68 -16.13 15.06
CA GLY A 15 -7.36 -15.23 16.16
C GLY A 15 -6.73 -15.93 17.38
N LYS A 16 -6.93 -17.25 17.53
CA LYS A 16 -6.28 -18.05 18.59
C LYS A 16 -4.75 -18.07 18.49
N PHE A 17 -4.20 -17.82 17.30
CA PHE A 17 -2.77 -17.76 17.07
C PHE A 17 -2.15 -16.39 17.41
N ILE A 18 -2.98 -15.38 17.71
CA ILE A 18 -2.50 -14.05 18.10
C ILE A 18 -2.21 -14.06 19.62
N PRO A 19 -0.94 -13.82 20.04
CA PRO A 19 -0.57 -13.70 21.45
C PRO A 19 -1.41 -12.62 22.14
N GLN A 20 -1.77 -12.83 23.42
CA GLN A 20 -2.72 -11.98 24.13
C GLN A 20 -2.25 -10.51 24.20
N GLU A 21 -0.95 -10.33 24.38
CA GLU A 21 -0.24 -9.05 24.40
C GLU A 21 -0.30 -8.28 23.08
N LEU A 22 -0.53 -8.96 21.95
CA LEU A 22 -0.62 -8.38 20.60
C LEU A 22 -2.06 -8.21 20.10
N ARG A 23 -3.07 -8.59 20.90
CA ARG A 23 -4.48 -8.51 20.47
C ARG A 23 -5.02 -7.08 20.47
N GLN A 24 -4.36 -6.16 21.17
CA GLN A 24 -4.74 -4.76 21.15
C GLN A 24 -4.09 -4.08 19.94
N ALA A 25 -4.89 -3.35 19.17
CA ALA A 25 -4.39 -2.54 18.09
C ALA A 25 -3.50 -1.42 18.65
N GLY A 26 -2.26 -1.35 18.17
CA GLY A 26 -1.32 -0.29 18.52
C GLY A 26 -0.25 -0.19 17.44
N GLU A 27 -0.03 1.01 16.93
CA GLU A 27 1.21 1.33 16.22
C GLU A 27 2.30 1.45 17.30
N GLY A 28 3.34 0.63 17.26
CA GLY A 28 4.51 0.87 18.14
C GLY A 28 5.16 2.23 17.83
N GLU A 29 6.41 2.45 18.27
CA GLU A 29 7.17 3.65 17.89
C GLU A 29 7.50 3.74 16.38
N ALA A 30 6.94 4.73 15.70
CA ALA A 30 7.17 5.00 14.27
C ALA A 30 7.22 6.51 14.03
N ILE A 31 8.02 6.93 13.05
CA ILE A 31 8.09 8.33 12.64
C ILE A 31 6.87 8.65 11.77
N LYS A 32 6.09 9.64 12.18
CA LYS A 32 4.92 10.10 11.42
C LYS A 32 5.36 10.97 10.25
N VAL A 33 4.87 10.67 9.05
CA VAL A 33 5.14 11.43 7.84
C VAL A 33 3.81 11.84 7.19
N ASP A 34 3.62 13.14 7.03
CA ASP A 34 2.47 13.71 6.31
C ASP A 34 2.81 13.86 4.82
N LEU A 35 2.08 13.12 3.99
CA LEU A 35 2.24 13.05 2.54
C LEU A 35 1.46 14.15 1.80
N ASN A 36 0.67 14.96 2.51
CA ASN A 36 -0.04 16.10 1.90
C ASN A 36 0.82 17.39 1.86
N ARG A 37 2.13 17.27 2.11
CA ARG A 37 3.11 18.36 2.02
C ARG A 37 3.78 18.38 0.64
N PRO A 38 4.40 19.50 0.24
CA PRO A 38 5.19 19.54 -0.98
C PRO A 38 6.27 18.44 -1.01
N MET A 39 6.47 17.79 -2.16
CA MET A 39 7.41 16.66 -2.31
C MET A 39 8.82 16.96 -1.76
N ALA A 40 9.31 18.19 -1.97
CA ALA A 40 10.61 18.62 -1.44
C ALA A 40 10.68 18.58 0.09
N GLU A 41 9.58 18.89 0.79
CA GLU A 41 9.52 18.84 2.25
C GLU A 41 9.45 17.40 2.77
N ILE A 42 8.68 16.54 2.09
CA ILE A 42 8.61 15.10 2.39
C ILE A 42 10.01 14.49 2.26
N LEU A 43 10.70 14.72 1.14
CA LEU A 43 12.06 14.24 0.90
C LEU A 43 13.05 14.78 1.95
N LYS A 44 12.95 16.05 2.32
CA LYS A 44 13.77 16.66 3.37
C LYS A 44 13.58 15.97 4.71
N GLN A 45 12.35 15.63 5.09
CA GLN A 45 12.07 14.90 6.32
C GLN A 45 12.63 13.47 6.26
N LEU A 46 12.37 12.73 5.17
CA LEU A 46 12.83 11.35 5.02
C LEU A 46 14.36 11.24 5.02
N SER A 47 15.06 12.22 4.47
CA SER A 47 16.54 12.27 4.42
C SER A 47 17.22 12.40 5.79
N GLN A 48 16.46 12.67 6.86
CA GLN A 48 16.98 12.76 8.22
C GLN A 48 17.18 11.40 8.89
N TYR A 49 16.64 10.33 8.30
CA TYR A 49 16.58 9.01 8.92
C TYR A 49 17.35 7.96 8.11
N PRO A 50 18.04 7.02 8.76
CA PRO A 50 18.68 5.91 8.06
C PRO A 50 17.65 4.94 7.49
N VAL A 51 18.09 4.12 6.54
CA VAL A 51 17.32 2.96 6.08
C VAL A 51 16.91 2.06 7.25
N SER A 52 15.82 1.30 7.10
CA SER A 52 15.17 0.49 8.14
C SER A 52 14.42 1.26 9.25
N THR A 53 14.46 2.60 9.24
CA THR A 53 13.59 3.40 10.11
C THR A 53 12.11 3.13 9.79
N ARG A 54 11.33 2.78 10.81
CA ARG A 54 9.90 2.53 10.66
C ARG A 54 9.11 3.84 10.58
N LEU A 55 8.24 3.94 9.57
CA LEU A 55 7.42 5.12 9.30
C LEU A 55 5.93 4.79 9.44
N SER A 56 5.14 5.79 9.83
CA SER A 56 3.66 5.79 9.77
C SER A 56 3.25 6.92 8.83
N LEU A 57 2.67 6.57 7.68
CA LEU A 57 2.40 7.50 6.58
C LEU A 57 0.93 7.91 6.60
N SER A 58 0.65 9.21 6.45
CA SER A 58 -0.72 9.73 6.33
C SER A 58 -0.80 10.70 5.17
N GLY A 59 -1.82 10.57 4.32
CA GLY A 59 -2.07 11.50 3.22
C GLY A 59 -2.30 10.80 1.88
N THR A 60 -2.17 11.58 0.81
CA THR A 60 -2.51 11.14 -0.55
C THR A 60 -1.39 10.35 -1.20
N ILE A 61 -1.73 9.25 -1.87
CA ILE A 61 -0.81 8.38 -2.59
C ILE A 61 -1.40 8.06 -3.96
N ILE A 62 -0.55 7.97 -4.99
CA ILE A 62 -0.94 7.52 -6.32
C ILE A 62 -0.72 6.02 -6.42
N VAL A 63 -1.73 5.28 -6.90
CA VAL A 63 -1.62 3.83 -7.11
C VAL A 63 -1.32 3.54 -8.57
N GLY A 64 -0.28 2.76 -8.83
CA GLY A 64 0.08 2.36 -10.20
C GLY A 64 1.12 1.26 -10.22
N ARG A 65 0.97 0.30 -11.13
CA ARG A 65 1.87 -0.87 -11.29
C ARG A 65 2.33 -1.04 -12.74
N ASP A 66 2.51 -2.26 -13.21
CA ASP A 66 3.13 -2.63 -14.50
C ASP A 66 2.57 -1.81 -15.70
N ILE A 67 1.27 -1.93 -15.97
CA ILE A 67 0.64 -1.28 -17.14
C ILE A 67 0.66 0.25 -17.02
N ALA A 68 0.55 0.78 -15.80
CA ALA A 68 0.63 2.21 -15.57
C ALA A 68 2.04 2.74 -15.92
N HIS A 69 3.09 2.06 -15.46
CA HIS A 69 4.47 2.45 -15.75
C HIS A 69 4.82 2.26 -17.23
N ALA A 70 4.31 1.22 -17.89
CA ALA A 70 4.48 1.04 -19.33
C ALA A 70 3.92 2.25 -20.12
N LYS A 71 2.71 2.70 -19.78
CA LYS A 71 2.10 3.89 -20.41
C LYS A 71 2.84 5.19 -20.07
N LEU A 72 3.36 5.33 -18.85
CA LEU A 72 4.19 6.47 -18.49
C LEU A 72 5.49 6.51 -19.30
N LYS A 73 6.09 5.34 -19.57
CA LYS A 73 7.26 5.23 -20.45
C LYS A 73 6.93 5.62 -21.89
N GLU A 74 5.85 5.07 -22.48
CA GLU A 74 5.42 5.44 -23.84
C GLU A 74 5.16 6.95 -23.98
N ARG A 75 4.59 7.56 -22.94
CA ARG A 75 4.39 9.01 -22.87
C ARG A 75 5.72 9.77 -22.89
N LEU A 76 6.71 9.32 -22.12
CA LEU A 76 8.06 9.89 -22.13
C LEU A 76 8.76 9.74 -23.48
N ASP A 77 8.66 8.55 -24.10
CA ASP A 77 9.25 8.27 -25.41
C ASP A 77 8.66 9.18 -26.50
N ARG A 78 7.40 9.63 -26.34
CA ARG A 78 6.72 10.61 -27.21
C ARG A 78 7.02 12.08 -26.88
N GLY A 79 7.85 12.35 -25.87
CA GLY A 79 8.19 13.72 -25.45
C GLY A 79 7.10 14.46 -24.66
N GLU A 80 6.05 13.76 -24.21
CA GLU A 80 4.89 14.35 -23.51
C GLU A 80 5.14 14.58 -22.00
N GLY A 81 6.34 14.23 -21.53
CA GLY A 81 6.77 14.34 -20.12
C GLY A 81 5.98 13.44 -19.17
N LEU A 82 6.23 13.57 -17.86
CA LEU A 82 5.44 12.88 -16.83
C LEU A 82 4.21 13.71 -16.40
N PRO A 83 3.07 13.05 -16.11
CA PRO A 83 1.94 13.71 -15.48
C PRO A 83 2.32 14.34 -14.14
N GLN A 84 1.66 15.44 -13.77
CA GLN A 84 1.99 16.19 -12.56
C GLN A 84 1.78 15.37 -11.28
N TYR A 85 0.71 14.56 -11.21
CA TYR A 85 0.43 13.70 -10.05
C TYR A 85 1.55 12.68 -9.74
N VAL A 86 2.33 12.26 -10.74
CA VAL A 86 3.48 11.35 -10.57
C VAL A 86 4.65 12.05 -9.86
N LYS A 87 4.74 13.37 -10.00
CA LYS A 87 5.81 14.20 -9.44
C LYS A 87 5.47 14.70 -8.03
N ASP A 88 4.19 14.88 -7.74
CA ASP A 88 3.73 15.51 -6.50
C ASP A 88 3.38 14.52 -5.38
N HIS A 89 3.25 13.23 -5.67
CA HIS A 89 2.83 12.22 -4.71
C HIS A 89 3.68 10.94 -4.80
N PRO A 90 3.84 10.19 -3.68
CA PRO A 90 4.41 8.85 -3.71
C PRO A 90 3.60 7.91 -4.60
N ILE A 91 4.28 6.95 -5.22
CA ILE A 91 3.62 5.90 -6.01
C ILE A 91 3.62 4.61 -5.20
N TYR A 92 2.42 4.09 -4.92
CA TYR A 92 2.21 2.80 -4.31
C TYR A 92 1.89 1.75 -5.36
N TYR A 93 2.77 0.76 -5.47
CA TYR A 93 2.60 -0.34 -6.38
C TYR A 93 1.58 -1.30 -5.77
N ALA A 94 0.35 -1.22 -6.25
CA ALA A 94 -0.75 -2.05 -5.76
C ALA A 94 -1.85 -2.22 -6.82
N GLY A 95 -2.67 -3.24 -6.64
CA GLY A 95 -3.90 -3.47 -7.39
C GLY A 95 -5.04 -3.79 -6.44
N PRO A 96 -6.02 -2.88 -6.23
CA PRO A 96 -7.12 -3.12 -5.32
C PRO A 96 -7.94 -4.35 -5.74
N ALA A 97 -8.29 -5.18 -4.76
CA ALA A 97 -9.40 -6.10 -4.90
C ALA A 97 -10.74 -5.34 -4.98
N LYS A 98 -11.83 -6.04 -5.33
CA LYS A 98 -13.16 -5.44 -5.38
C LYS A 98 -13.53 -4.85 -4.01
N THR A 99 -14.03 -3.63 -4.00
CA THR A 99 -14.54 -2.97 -2.79
C THR A 99 -15.88 -3.61 -2.39
N PRO A 100 -16.00 -4.18 -1.17
CA PRO A 100 -17.27 -4.64 -0.64
C PRO A 100 -18.25 -3.48 -0.44
N GLU A 101 -19.54 -3.75 -0.55
CA GLU A 101 -20.59 -2.74 -0.33
C GLU A 101 -20.52 -2.18 1.09
N GLY A 102 -20.56 -0.85 1.22
CA GLY A 102 -20.47 -0.15 2.51
C GLY A 102 -19.05 0.00 3.08
N TYR A 103 -18.01 -0.49 2.39
CA TYR A 103 -16.62 -0.36 2.81
C TYR A 103 -15.87 0.72 2.01
N ALA A 104 -14.88 1.35 2.65
CA ALA A 104 -14.06 2.38 2.02
C ALA A 104 -13.10 1.84 0.95
N SER A 105 -12.65 0.59 1.08
CA SER A 105 -11.72 -0.05 0.16
C SER A 105 -11.84 -1.57 0.21
N GLY A 106 -11.52 -2.24 -0.90
CA GLY A 106 -11.21 -3.67 -0.89
C GLY A 106 -9.83 -3.96 -0.30
N SER A 107 -9.42 -5.22 -0.31
CA SER A 107 -8.04 -5.59 0.04
C SER A 107 -7.06 -4.87 -0.90
N LEU A 108 -6.13 -4.10 -0.33
CA LEU A 108 -5.20 -3.23 -1.06
C LEU A 108 -3.78 -3.34 -0.50
N GLY A 109 -3.23 -4.56 -0.55
CA GLY A 109 -1.84 -4.83 -0.19
C GLY A 109 -0.86 -4.36 -1.28
N PRO A 110 0.44 -4.27 -0.96
CA PRO A 110 1.47 -3.90 -1.92
C PRO A 110 1.68 -5.02 -2.96
N THR A 111 2.30 -4.65 -4.09
CA THR A 111 2.85 -5.56 -5.11
C THR A 111 4.37 -5.49 -5.10
#